data_AF-A0A938NUX1-F1
#
_entry.id   AF-A0A938NUX1-F1
#
_cell.length_a   1.000
_cell.length_b   1.000
_cell.length_c   1.000
_cell.angle_alpha   90.00
_cell.angle_beta   90.00
_cell.angle_gamma   90.00
#
_symmetry.space_group_name_H-M   'P 1'
#
loop_
_entity.id
_entity.type
_entity.pdbx_description
1 polymer ?
#
loop_
_entity_poly.entity_id
_entity_poly.type
_entity_poly.pdbx_seq_one_letter_code
_entity_poly.pdbx_strand_id
1 'polypeptide(L)'
;MNYRIVLLILILFSVSLNAQHIENRKDYKLSKFLTEVFSNKKVYYNTYPERNGFTPVTPFVSKYPVSNFITDIFNSGDTVWFATGSGIMRTRDRFKNFEYYFGVLPFGNDDVSGFIVYNNVIVAATAIVTDIGGESVPTGTGIKVSTDYGKSWNSNPQPMDGINDTSIVYGSNVLYALPVIVPQQNLSYDIAVTRCKCDTSLKIIWITSFAGGLRKSTDYGQTWHRVLLPPDVLDSIYTGGTGYTFGLNPRDNLNHRAFSVEAVNDSVLFVGTANGINVSTDWGVSWRKWNFQNSGSGVNRVSGNFVVNFHIQEYGTKQIIWAATRKAEDLNEVSAISYTTNGGLNWSYTLSNIYPNNISSKDSIVYAQTNDGLWRSYFTTPFSWSKPPLIYDETTKDKLTTNSFYTGSNVGDTLYFGSADGLLRTIETGSPWTGKWKIFRAITPIDLSSDIKTYAAPNPFSPDDEMTRIFYKTGKNLAKITIKIFDFGMNPVRTLIQNATRITPDEIYTSWDGKNNDGYQVANGVYFYRIEIDNDKPEWGKILVLQ
;
A
#
# COMPACT_ATOMS: atom_id res chain seq x y z
N MET A 1 -7.45 -26.62 -59.60
CA MET A 1 -6.61 -25.49 -60.03
C MET A 1 -7.40 -24.22 -59.65
N ASN A 2 -7.49 -23.88 -58.35
CA ASN A 2 -6.52 -23.13 -57.51
C ASN A 2 -6.50 -21.64 -57.91
N TYR A 3 -6.75 -20.63 -57.07
CA TYR A 3 -7.04 -20.52 -55.63
C TYR A 3 -7.80 -19.20 -55.38
N ARG A 4 -8.58 -19.17 -54.29
CA ARG A 4 -9.21 -17.99 -53.69
C ARG A 4 -8.14 -17.02 -53.16
N ILE A 5 -8.28 -15.72 -53.42
CA ILE A 5 -7.48 -14.68 -52.77
C ILE A 5 -8.20 -14.29 -51.47
N VAL A 6 -7.66 -14.76 -50.35
CA VAL A 6 -7.98 -14.32 -49.00
C VAL A 6 -7.08 -13.12 -48.69
N LEU A 7 -7.68 -11.97 -48.35
CA LEU A 7 -6.97 -10.80 -47.88
C LEU A 7 -6.56 -11.06 -46.41
N LEU A 8 -5.28 -11.35 -46.20
CA LEU A 8 -4.68 -11.58 -44.89
C LEU A 8 -4.27 -10.23 -44.29
N ILE A 9 -4.97 -9.76 -43.25
CA ILE A 9 -4.49 -8.67 -42.38
C ILE A 9 -3.47 -9.29 -41.42
N LEU A 10 -2.19 -9.08 -41.69
CA LEU A 10 -1.07 -9.47 -40.82
C LEU A 10 -1.02 -8.53 -39.62
N ILE A 11 -1.38 -9.06 -38.45
CA ILE A 11 -1.04 -8.48 -37.14
C ILE A 11 0.43 -8.82 -36.88
N LEU A 12 1.31 -7.83 -37.04
CA LEU A 12 2.69 -7.88 -36.56
C LEU A 12 2.73 -7.36 -35.13
N PHE A 13 2.55 -8.25 -34.16
CA PHE A 13 3.03 -8.07 -32.80
C PHE A 13 4.13 -9.11 -32.54
N SER A 14 5.37 -8.72 -32.79
CA SER A 14 6.51 -9.35 -32.12
C SER A 14 7.70 -8.41 -32.06
N VAL A 15 8.39 -8.48 -30.92
CA VAL A 15 9.75 -8.00 -30.60
C VAL A 15 9.86 -6.65 -29.87
N SER A 16 9.60 -6.71 -28.56
CA SER A 16 10.51 -6.25 -27.48
C SER A 16 9.96 -6.74 -26.12
N LEU A 17 9.81 -8.05 -25.99
CA LEU A 17 9.66 -8.72 -24.70
C LEU A 17 11.06 -8.85 -24.10
N ASN A 18 11.42 -7.93 -23.21
CA ASN A 18 12.43 -8.11 -22.15
C ASN A 18 12.40 -6.96 -21.13
N ALA A 19 11.21 -6.40 -20.84
CA ALA A 19 10.99 -5.81 -19.52
C ALA A 19 10.78 -6.99 -18.57
N GLN A 20 11.69 -7.15 -17.62
CA GLN A 20 11.83 -8.30 -16.73
C GLN A 20 10.48 -8.87 -16.27
N HIS A 21 10.41 -10.21 -16.32
CA HIS A 21 9.54 -10.98 -15.46
C HIS A 21 9.53 -10.36 -14.07
N ILE A 22 8.35 -9.92 -13.64
CA ILE A 22 8.00 -9.78 -12.23
C ILE A 22 8.17 -11.18 -11.62
N GLU A 23 9.39 -11.58 -11.31
CA GLU A 23 9.63 -12.73 -10.45
C GLU A 23 9.09 -12.38 -9.06
N ASN A 24 8.25 -13.28 -8.58
CA ASN A 24 7.23 -13.15 -7.53
C ASN A 24 6.02 -12.23 -7.83
N ARG A 25 5.27 -12.55 -8.91
CA ARG A 25 3.83 -12.24 -9.04
C ARG A 25 2.93 -12.88 -7.95
N LYS A 26 3.49 -13.55 -6.94
CA LYS A 26 2.75 -14.18 -5.83
C LYS A 26 2.65 -13.32 -4.56
N ASP A 27 3.39 -12.20 -4.46
CA ASP A 27 3.50 -11.43 -3.20
C ASP A 27 2.86 -10.03 -3.23
N TYR A 28 2.16 -9.67 -4.30
CA TYR A 28 1.22 -8.54 -4.30
C TYR A 28 -0.20 -9.07 -4.32
N LYS A 29 -0.76 -9.40 -3.15
CA LYS A 29 -2.18 -9.73 -3.04
C LYS A 29 -3.03 -8.46 -3.17
N LEU A 30 -3.27 -8.02 -4.40
CA LEU A 30 -4.54 -7.36 -4.79
C LEU A 30 -5.59 -8.40 -5.23
N SER A 31 -5.33 -9.71 -5.04
CA SER A 31 -6.20 -10.78 -5.58
C SER A 31 -6.30 -12.08 -4.76
N LYS A 32 -5.94 -12.13 -3.48
CA LYS A 32 -6.11 -13.36 -2.67
C LYS A 32 -6.99 -13.14 -1.43
N PHE A 33 -8.26 -12.81 -1.68
CA PHE A 33 -9.37 -13.13 -0.75
C PHE A 33 -10.76 -13.26 -1.42
N LEU A 34 -10.91 -13.13 -2.74
CA LEU A 34 -12.25 -13.03 -3.35
C LEU A 34 -12.78 -14.27 -4.09
N THR A 35 -12.05 -15.39 -4.13
CA THR A 35 -12.49 -16.54 -4.93
C THR A 35 -13.38 -17.57 -4.22
N GLU A 36 -13.75 -17.41 -2.93
CA GLU A 36 -14.54 -18.44 -2.23
C GLU A 36 -15.84 -18.01 -1.53
N VAL A 37 -16.33 -16.76 -1.64
CA VAL A 37 -17.59 -16.39 -0.93
C VAL A 37 -18.67 -15.65 -1.74
N PHE A 38 -18.46 -15.22 -2.99
CA PHE A 38 -19.55 -14.54 -3.73
C PHE A 38 -19.74 -15.04 -5.16
N SER A 39 -20.29 -16.25 -5.30
CA SER A 39 -21.08 -16.56 -6.50
C SER A 39 -22.43 -15.85 -6.37
N ASN A 40 -22.79 -15.08 -7.40
CA ASN A 40 -24.00 -14.27 -7.55
C ASN A 40 -23.97 -12.85 -6.94
N LYS A 41 -23.12 -11.96 -7.48
CA LYS A 41 -23.53 -10.56 -7.66
C LYS A 41 -23.21 -10.10 -9.08
N LYS A 42 -24.24 -9.68 -9.80
CA LYS A 42 -24.15 -9.01 -11.09
C LYS A 42 -23.16 -7.86 -10.99
N VAL A 43 -22.22 -7.78 -11.93
CA VAL A 43 -21.39 -6.59 -12.16
C VAL A 43 -22.34 -5.48 -12.60
N TYR A 44 -22.70 -4.61 -11.66
CA TYR A 44 -23.34 -3.35 -11.98
C TYR A 44 -22.22 -2.38 -12.34
N TYR A 45 -22.12 -2.04 -13.63
CA TYR A 45 -21.50 -0.77 -14.01
C TYR A 45 -22.35 0.33 -13.38
N ASN A 46 -22.00 0.79 -12.18
CA ASN A 46 -22.53 2.04 -11.69
C ASN A 46 -21.94 3.12 -12.57
N THR A 47 -22.74 3.56 -13.56
CA THR A 47 -22.59 4.85 -14.18
C THR A 47 -22.72 5.87 -13.06
N TYR A 48 -21.59 6.36 -12.55
CA TYR A 48 -21.60 7.44 -11.57
C TYR A 48 -22.22 8.67 -12.28
N PRO A 49 -23.38 9.18 -11.83
CA PRO A 49 -23.88 10.43 -12.37
C PRO A 49 -22.86 11.52 -12.01
N GLU A 50 -22.47 12.32 -13.00
CA GLU A 50 -21.71 13.56 -12.83
C GLU A 50 -22.43 14.43 -11.78
N ARG A 51 -22.00 14.36 -10.52
CA ARG A 51 -22.38 15.31 -9.49
C ARG A 51 -21.15 16.11 -9.15
N ASN A 52 -21.03 17.26 -9.83
CA ASN A 52 -20.05 18.29 -9.50
C ASN A 52 -20.34 18.82 -8.08
N GLY A 53 -19.57 18.38 -7.09
CA GLY A 53 -19.61 18.94 -5.74
C GLY A 53 -19.22 17.95 -4.63
N PHE A 54 -18.72 18.50 -3.51
CA PHE A 54 -18.44 17.71 -2.32
C PHE A 54 -19.74 17.22 -1.69
N THR A 55 -19.91 15.90 -1.61
CA THR A 55 -21.08 15.26 -1.00
C THR A 55 -20.75 14.81 0.42
N PRO A 56 -21.58 15.13 1.43
CA PRO A 56 -21.38 14.62 2.78
C PRO A 56 -21.35 13.09 2.81
N VAL A 57 -20.38 12.51 3.53
CA VAL A 57 -20.23 11.06 3.68
C VAL A 57 -20.17 10.72 5.16
N THR A 58 -21.06 9.84 5.60
CA THR A 58 -21.02 9.27 6.94
C THR A 58 -20.28 7.94 6.88
N PRO A 59 -19.08 7.82 7.49
CA PRO A 59 -18.37 6.55 7.55
C PRO A 59 -19.11 5.56 8.44
N PHE A 60 -18.91 4.27 8.19
CA PHE A 60 -19.30 3.24 9.15
C PHE A 60 -18.34 3.24 10.34
N VAL A 61 -18.79 2.70 11.47
CA VAL A 61 -18.00 2.62 12.71
C VAL A 61 -17.82 1.16 13.10
N SER A 62 -16.59 0.80 13.46
CA SER A 62 -16.22 -0.49 14.00
C SER A 62 -15.32 -0.32 15.22
N LYS A 63 -15.40 -1.26 16.16
CA LYS A 63 -14.45 -1.36 17.27
C LYS A 63 -13.05 -1.82 16.82
N TYR A 64 -12.99 -2.50 15.69
CA TYR A 64 -11.78 -3.13 15.15
C TYR A 64 -11.42 -2.53 13.79
N PRO A 65 -10.13 -2.57 13.37
CA PRO A 65 -9.74 -2.28 12.00
C PRO A 65 -10.60 -3.04 10.99
N VAL A 66 -10.78 -2.50 9.80
CA VAL A 66 -11.55 -3.19 8.74
C VAL A 66 -10.69 -4.08 7.83
N SER A 67 -9.37 -3.94 7.91
CA SER A 67 -8.42 -4.77 7.18
C SER A 67 -7.19 -5.05 8.03
N ASN A 68 -6.58 -6.21 7.80
CA ASN A 68 -5.24 -6.52 8.32
C ASN A 68 -4.13 -5.98 7.39
N PHE A 69 -4.45 -5.59 6.15
CA PHE A 69 -3.48 -5.06 5.21
C PHE A 69 -3.50 -3.53 5.27
N ILE A 70 -2.44 -2.93 5.79
CA ILE A 70 -2.32 -1.48 6.00
C ILE A 70 -1.16 -0.96 5.16
N THR A 71 -1.45 -0.06 4.22
CA THR A 71 -0.48 0.42 3.23
C THR A 71 0.06 1.80 3.55
N ASP A 72 -0.72 2.66 4.23
CA ASP A 72 -0.31 4.01 4.62
C ASP A 72 -0.87 4.41 5.98
N ILE A 73 -0.12 5.24 6.72
CA ILE A 73 -0.52 5.80 8.02
C ILE A 73 -0.17 7.29 8.05
N PHE A 74 -1.17 8.15 8.24
CA PHE A 74 -0.97 9.60 8.36
C PHE A 74 -1.62 10.15 9.62
N ASN A 75 -0.92 11.06 10.31
CA ASN A 75 -1.44 11.77 11.47
C ASN A 75 -1.94 13.15 11.05
N SER A 76 -3.09 13.57 11.59
CA SER A 76 -3.63 14.94 11.45
C SER A 76 -4.27 15.35 12.77
N GLY A 77 -3.51 16.09 13.58
CA GLY A 77 -3.85 16.36 14.98
C GLY A 77 -4.05 15.05 15.75
N ASP A 78 -5.19 14.91 16.44
CA ASP A 78 -5.55 13.70 17.19
C ASP A 78 -6.14 12.57 16.31
N THR A 79 -6.28 12.79 15.00
CA THR A 79 -6.82 11.79 14.08
C THR A 79 -5.69 11.05 13.38
N VAL A 80 -5.75 9.72 13.39
CA VAL A 80 -4.85 8.87 12.60
C VAL A 80 -5.65 8.26 11.46
N TRP A 81 -5.18 8.44 10.23
CA TRP A 81 -5.78 7.92 9.01
C TRP A 81 -4.94 6.77 8.46
N PHE A 82 -5.61 5.86 7.75
CA PHE A 82 -5.04 4.67 7.17
C PHE A 82 -5.57 4.46 5.76
N ALA A 83 -4.68 4.10 4.84
CA ALA A 83 -5.06 3.36 3.65
C ALA A 83 -4.91 1.87 3.93
N THR A 84 -5.86 1.08 3.44
CA THR A 84 -5.93 -0.36 3.73
C THR A 84 -6.38 -1.16 2.52
N GLY A 85 -6.22 -2.48 2.56
CA GLY A 85 -6.80 -3.40 1.57
C GLY A 85 -8.32 -3.48 1.58
N SER A 86 -9.00 -2.63 2.34
CA SER A 86 -10.46 -2.51 2.38
C SER A 86 -10.81 -1.04 2.61
N GLY A 87 -10.43 -0.19 1.67
CA GLY A 87 -10.71 1.24 1.71
C GLY A 87 -9.87 2.04 2.70
N ILE A 88 -10.21 3.32 2.87
CA ILE A 88 -9.61 4.18 3.89
C ILE A 88 -10.35 4.04 5.23
N MET A 89 -9.61 4.19 6.33
CA MET A 89 -10.18 4.28 7.68
C MET A 89 -9.46 5.32 8.53
N ARG A 90 -10.03 5.68 9.69
CA ARG A 90 -9.41 6.57 10.67
C ARG A 90 -9.80 6.22 12.09
N THR A 91 -9.02 6.65 13.06
CA THR A 91 -9.40 6.69 14.48
C THR A 91 -9.25 8.10 15.02
N ARG A 92 -10.16 8.49 15.92
CA ARG A 92 -10.21 9.81 16.57
C ARG A 92 -10.18 9.72 18.10
N ASP A 93 -10.14 8.50 18.63
CA ASP A 93 -10.39 8.21 20.04
C ASP A 93 -9.31 7.29 20.65
N ARG A 94 -8.08 7.42 20.12
CA ARG A 94 -6.91 6.63 20.51
C ARG A 94 -7.12 5.14 20.28
N PHE A 95 -7.55 4.78 19.07
CA PHE A 95 -7.69 3.40 18.61
C PHE A 95 -8.74 2.60 19.39
N LYS A 96 -9.74 3.27 19.99
CA LYS A 96 -10.88 2.58 20.61
C LYS A 96 -11.91 2.19 19.56
N ASN A 97 -12.13 3.05 18.57
CA ASN A 97 -12.98 2.80 17.41
C ASN A 97 -12.31 3.29 16.13
N PHE A 98 -12.81 2.74 15.02
CA PHE A 98 -12.38 3.01 13.65
C PHE A 98 -13.60 3.43 12.84
N GLU A 99 -13.46 4.57 12.16
CA GLU A 99 -14.40 5.04 11.15
C GLU A 99 -13.86 4.67 9.78
N TYR A 100 -14.65 4.02 8.92
CA TYR A 100 -14.17 3.52 7.62
C TYR A 100 -15.16 3.78 6.48
N TYR A 101 -14.63 3.77 5.26
CA TYR A 101 -15.36 4.17 4.06
C TYR A 101 -15.59 3.03 3.06
N PHE A 102 -15.08 1.83 3.34
CA PHE A 102 -15.36 0.64 2.53
C PHE A 102 -16.86 0.30 2.53
N GLY A 103 -17.40 0.06 1.34
CA GLY A 103 -18.83 -0.09 1.09
C GLY A 103 -19.62 1.22 1.08
N VAL A 104 -19.00 2.37 1.32
CA VAL A 104 -19.66 3.67 1.40
C VAL A 104 -19.41 4.46 0.11
N LEU A 105 -20.46 5.04 -0.49
CA LEU A 105 -20.28 5.93 -1.64
C LEU A 105 -19.53 7.22 -1.21
N PRO A 106 -18.60 7.75 -2.04
CA PRO A 106 -18.27 7.34 -3.41
C PRO A 106 -17.13 6.30 -3.51
N PHE A 107 -16.68 5.71 -2.41
CA PHE A 107 -15.57 4.73 -2.41
C PHE A 107 -16.02 3.35 -2.89
N GLY A 108 -17.24 2.94 -2.55
CA GLY A 108 -17.71 1.59 -2.88
C GLY A 108 -16.81 0.53 -2.26
N ASN A 109 -16.49 -0.51 -3.03
CA ASN A 109 -15.61 -1.60 -2.58
C ASN A 109 -14.22 -1.52 -3.24
N ASP A 110 -13.86 -0.36 -3.80
CA ASP A 110 -12.59 -0.20 -4.49
C ASP A 110 -11.43 -0.21 -3.49
N ASP A 111 -10.29 -0.76 -3.91
CA ASP A 111 -9.05 -0.71 -3.13
C ASP A 111 -8.46 0.70 -3.18
N VAL A 112 -7.61 1.03 -2.20
CA VAL A 112 -6.88 2.29 -2.18
C VAL A 112 -5.49 2.06 -2.75
N SER A 113 -5.14 2.78 -3.80
CA SER A 113 -3.85 2.63 -4.48
C SER A 113 -2.86 3.75 -4.18
N GLY A 114 -3.33 4.88 -3.66
CA GLY A 114 -2.50 6.00 -3.20
C GLY A 114 -3.33 6.87 -2.26
N PHE A 115 -2.70 7.42 -1.22
CA PHE A 115 -3.41 8.13 -0.17
C PHE A 115 -2.53 9.19 0.49
N ILE A 116 -3.09 10.35 0.79
CA ILE A 116 -2.41 11.38 1.57
C ILE A 116 -3.37 12.21 2.40
N VAL A 117 -2.88 12.64 3.57
CA VAL A 117 -3.51 13.64 4.43
C VAL A 117 -2.61 14.87 4.51
N TYR A 118 -3.10 16.00 4.03
CA TYR A 118 -2.41 17.29 4.10
C TYR A 118 -3.34 18.33 4.72
N ASN A 119 -3.15 18.63 6.01
CA ASN A 119 -4.03 19.49 6.80
C ASN A 119 -5.50 19.02 6.75
N ASN A 120 -6.39 19.84 6.18
CA ASN A 120 -7.81 19.56 5.96
C ASN A 120 -8.08 18.83 4.64
N VAL A 121 -7.09 18.75 3.75
CA VAL A 121 -7.20 18.08 2.45
C VAL A 121 -6.82 16.62 2.58
N ILE A 122 -7.69 15.75 2.10
CA ILE A 122 -7.47 14.31 2.09
C ILE A 122 -7.74 13.81 0.69
N VAL A 123 -6.81 13.05 0.14
CA VAL A 123 -6.90 12.54 -1.22
C VAL A 123 -6.69 11.03 -1.20
N ALA A 124 -7.57 10.31 -1.86
CA ALA A 124 -7.46 8.87 -2.06
C ALA A 124 -7.61 8.54 -3.54
N ALA A 125 -6.62 7.88 -4.11
CA ALA A 125 -6.75 7.20 -5.40
C ALA A 125 -7.28 5.78 -5.16
N THR A 126 -8.25 5.37 -5.96
CA THR A 126 -8.84 4.03 -5.85
C THR A 126 -8.62 3.22 -7.12
N ALA A 127 -8.58 1.90 -6.96
CA ALA A 127 -8.30 0.97 -8.04
C ALA A 127 -9.07 -0.34 -7.90
N ILE A 128 -9.18 -1.05 -9.01
CA ILE A 128 -9.69 -2.42 -9.12
C ILE A 128 -8.77 -3.24 -10.03
N VAL A 129 -8.97 -4.55 -10.01
CA VAL A 129 -8.43 -5.47 -11.02
C VAL A 129 -9.47 -5.65 -12.12
N THR A 130 -9.06 -5.54 -13.38
CA THR A 130 -9.90 -5.84 -14.56
C THR A 130 -9.26 -6.98 -15.33
N ASP A 131 -10.04 -8.01 -15.66
CA ASP A 131 -9.55 -9.10 -16.52
C ASP A 131 -9.69 -8.75 -18.00
N ILE A 132 -8.57 -8.79 -18.73
CA ILE A 132 -8.52 -8.47 -20.16
C ILE A 132 -7.77 -9.60 -20.85
N GLY A 133 -8.48 -10.37 -21.68
CA GLY A 133 -7.87 -11.51 -22.39
C GLY A 133 -7.32 -12.59 -21.46
N GLY A 134 -7.87 -12.73 -20.25
CA GLY A 134 -7.40 -13.69 -19.23
C GLY A 134 -6.25 -13.17 -18.35
N GLU A 135 -5.74 -11.96 -18.58
CA GLU A 135 -4.75 -11.31 -17.74
C GLU A 135 -5.42 -10.32 -16.78
N SER A 136 -4.99 -10.32 -15.52
CA SER A 136 -5.43 -9.36 -14.52
C SER A 136 -4.67 -8.03 -14.68
N VAL A 137 -5.39 -6.96 -15.00
CA VAL A 137 -4.84 -5.64 -15.30
C VAL A 137 -5.26 -4.64 -14.22
N PRO A 138 -4.31 -3.94 -13.58
CA PRO A 138 -4.64 -2.98 -12.54
C PRO A 138 -5.20 -1.70 -13.18
N THR A 139 -6.36 -1.25 -12.68
CA THR A 139 -7.19 -0.23 -13.33
C THR A 139 -7.62 0.82 -12.31
N GLY A 140 -7.34 2.10 -12.59
CA GLY A 140 -7.74 3.20 -11.72
C GLY A 140 -9.23 3.49 -11.84
N THR A 141 -9.90 3.67 -10.71
CA THR A 141 -11.33 4.07 -10.67
C THR A 141 -11.51 5.53 -10.26
N GLY A 142 -10.41 6.25 -10.01
CA GLY A 142 -10.37 7.69 -9.89
C GLY A 142 -9.93 8.23 -8.53
N ILE A 143 -10.03 9.55 -8.41
CA ILE A 143 -9.45 10.33 -7.31
C ILE A 143 -10.57 10.95 -6.47
N LYS A 144 -10.59 10.57 -5.19
CA LYS A 144 -11.55 11.03 -4.19
C LYS A 144 -10.87 12.11 -3.36
N VAL A 145 -11.49 13.28 -3.26
CA VAL A 145 -10.92 14.45 -2.58
C VAL A 145 -11.87 14.95 -1.52
N SER A 146 -11.35 15.20 -0.33
CA SER A 146 -12.02 15.91 0.76
C SER A 146 -11.23 17.18 1.06
N THR A 147 -11.91 18.26 1.41
CA THR A 147 -11.29 19.52 1.88
C THR A 147 -11.74 19.92 3.28
N ASP A 148 -12.44 19.05 4.00
CA ASP A 148 -13.06 19.33 5.29
C ASP A 148 -12.81 18.23 6.33
N TYR A 149 -11.61 17.64 6.32
CA TYR A 149 -11.20 16.54 7.19
C TYR A 149 -12.04 15.26 7.01
N GLY A 150 -12.51 15.02 5.79
CA GLY A 150 -13.24 13.83 5.37
C GLY A 150 -14.68 13.81 5.86
N LYS A 151 -15.34 14.97 5.93
CA LYS A 151 -16.79 15.04 6.19
C LYS A 151 -17.57 15.01 4.89
N SER A 152 -17.02 15.57 3.82
CA SER A 152 -17.58 15.51 2.47
C SER A 152 -16.50 15.22 1.43
N TRP A 153 -16.91 14.57 0.35
CA TRP A 153 -16.02 14.07 -0.68
C TRP A 153 -16.52 14.41 -2.07
N ASN A 154 -15.62 14.85 -2.93
CA ASN A 154 -15.78 14.84 -4.38
C ASN A 154 -15.11 13.58 -4.94
N SER A 155 -15.65 13.02 -6.03
CA SER A 155 -15.11 11.84 -6.70
C SER A 155 -14.95 12.12 -8.18
N ASN A 156 -13.69 12.21 -8.62
CA ASN A 156 -13.34 12.43 -10.02
C ASN A 156 -12.88 11.10 -10.65
N PRO A 157 -13.12 10.86 -11.95
CA PRO A 157 -12.65 9.66 -12.63
C PRO A 157 -11.12 9.60 -12.68
N GLN A 158 -10.56 8.43 -13.03
CA GLN A 158 -9.11 8.31 -13.25
C GLN A 158 -8.67 9.28 -14.35
N PRO A 159 -7.64 10.11 -14.12
CA PRO A 159 -7.20 11.08 -15.11
C PRO A 159 -6.74 10.41 -16.41
N MET A 160 -7.41 10.78 -17.49
CA MET A 160 -7.16 10.33 -18.85
C MET A 160 -7.10 11.52 -19.78
N ASP A 161 -6.55 11.28 -20.96
CA ASP A 161 -6.46 12.25 -22.03
C ASP A 161 -7.56 12.05 -23.06
N GLY A 162 -7.89 13.11 -23.80
CA GLY A 162 -8.58 12.97 -25.07
C GLY A 162 -7.68 12.31 -26.12
N ILE A 163 -8.30 11.63 -27.09
CA ILE A 163 -7.57 10.96 -28.19
C ILE A 163 -6.69 11.93 -29.00
N ASN A 164 -7.03 13.22 -29.01
CA ASN A 164 -6.32 14.26 -29.75
C ASN A 164 -5.33 15.06 -28.89
N ASP A 165 -5.17 14.75 -27.60
CA ASP A 165 -4.25 15.45 -26.72
C ASP A 165 -2.81 14.99 -26.94
N THR A 166 -2.30 15.04 -28.17
CA THR A 166 -1.05 14.39 -28.59
C THR A 166 0.19 15.24 -28.39
N SER A 167 0.09 16.37 -27.67
CA SER A 167 1.20 17.29 -27.46
C SER A 167 1.24 17.86 -26.05
N ILE A 168 2.43 18.35 -25.67
CA ILE A 168 2.68 19.11 -24.45
C ILE A 168 3.60 20.29 -24.76
N VAL A 169 3.27 21.46 -24.19
CA VAL A 169 4.10 22.66 -24.30
C VAL A 169 5.02 22.74 -23.09
N TYR A 170 6.32 22.92 -23.34
CA TYR A 170 7.33 23.06 -22.30
C TYR A 170 8.35 24.15 -22.66
N GLY A 171 8.18 25.33 -22.06
CA GLY A 171 8.90 26.52 -22.49
C GLY A 171 8.53 26.88 -23.93
N SER A 172 9.53 27.05 -24.79
CA SER A 172 9.33 27.27 -26.23
C SER A 172 9.15 25.97 -27.04
N ASN A 173 9.20 24.79 -26.41
CA ASN A 173 9.13 23.51 -27.10
C ASN A 173 7.68 23.00 -27.15
N VAL A 174 7.30 22.41 -28.28
CA VAL A 174 6.06 21.63 -28.43
C VAL A 174 6.47 20.20 -28.71
N LEU A 175 6.24 19.32 -27.75
CA LEU A 175 6.68 17.93 -27.79
C LEU A 175 5.50 17.00 -28.02
N TYR A 176 5.75 15.87 -28.68
CA TYR A 176 4.77 14.79 -28.76
C TYR A 176 4.49 14.24 -27.37
N ALA A 177 3.23 13.94 -27.08
CA ALA A 177 2.81 13.22 -25.88
C ALA A 177 1.88 12.08 -26.30
N LEU A 178 2.18 10.85 -25.85
CA LEU A 178 1.29 9.71 -26.08
C LEU A 178 0.00 9.92 -25.27
N PRO A 179 -1.19 10.01 -25.88
CA PRO A 179 -2.43 10.17 -25.13
C PRO A 179 -2.78 8.87 -24.39
N VAL A 180 -3.09 9.00 -23.09
CA VAL A 180 -3.53 7.90 -22.23
C VAL A 180 -5.05 7.94 -22.13
N ILE A 181 -5.73 7.18 -23.00
CA ILE A 181 -7.19 7.26 -23.18
C ILE A 181 -7.97 6.17 -22.42
N VAL A 182 -7.30 5.36 -21.62
CA VAL A 182 -7.90 4.25 -20.85
C VAL A 182 -7.39 4.21 -19.41
N PRO A 183 -8.20 3.73 -18.44
CA PRO A 183 -7.80 3.65 -17.03
C PRO A 183 -6.92 2.42 -16.72
N GLN A 184 -6.88 1.43 -17.60
CA GLN A 184 -6.05 0.23 -17.48
C GLN A 184 -4.57 0.58 -17.51
N GLN A 185 -3.79 0.01 -16.59
CA GLN A 185 -2.37 0.35 -16.38
C GLN A 185 -2.14 1.85 -16.09
N ASN A 186 -3.19 2.54 -15.64
CA ASN A 186 -3.17 3.99 -15.41
C ASN A 186 -3.75 4.35 -14.03
N LEU A 187 -3.73 3.44 -13.06
CA LEU A 187 -4.06 3.81 -11.67
C LEU A 187 -3.03 4.80 -11.10
N SER A 188 -3.42 5.55 -10.07
CA SER A 188 -2.49 6.44 -9.36
C SER A 188 -1.89 5.74 -8.15
N TYR A 189 -0.56 5.59 -8.16
CA TYR A 189 0.21 4.85 -7.14
C TYR A 189 0.54 5.68 -5.92
N ASP A 190 0.74 6.98 -6.10
CA ASP A 190 1.14 7.86 -5.00
C ASP A 190 0.63 9.28 -5.24
N ILE A 191 0.52 10.04 -4.16
CA ILE A 191 -0.11 11.36 -4.14
C ILE A 191 0.67 12.30 -3.23
N ALA A 192 1.01 13.48 -3.73
CA ALA A 192 1.52 14.58 -2.92
C ALA A 192 0.59 15.79 -2.99
N VAL A 193 0.58 16.62 -1.94
CA VAL A 193 -0.18 17.88 -1.92
C VAL A 193 0.75 19.02 -1.53
N THR A 194 0.76 20.07 -2.35
CA THR A 194 1.49 21.32 -2.07
C THR A 194 0.56 22.53 -2.16
N ARG A 195 1.01 23.72 -1.73
CA ARG A 195 0.32 24.98 -2.03
C ARG A 195 0.56 25.41 -3.48
N CYS A 196 -0.31 26.23 -4.06
CA CYS A 196 -0.01 26.86 -5.36
C CYS A 196 0.90 28.09 -5.17
N LYS A 197 1.91 28.25 -6.03
CA LYS A 197 2.68 29.49 -6.15
C LYS A 197 1.81 30.69 -6.53
N CYS A 198 0.79 30.43 -7.35
CA CYS A 198 -0.16 31.41 -7.86
C CYS A 198 -1.09 31.97 -6.77
N ASP A 199 -1.46 31.12 -5.82
CA ASP A 199 -2.33 31.43 -4.68
C ASP A 199 -2.11 30.36 -3.61
N THR A 200 -1.56 30.76 -2.47
CA THR A 200 -1.18 29.82 -1.40
C THR A 200 -2.38 29.25 -0.64
N SER A 201 -3.58 29.84 -0.82
CA SER A 201 -4.83 29.28 -0.32
C SER A 201 -5.22 28.02 -1.10
N LEU A 202 -4.92 27.98 -2.40
CA LEU A 202 -5.13 26.82 -3.25
C LEU A 202 -4.10 25.73 -2.98
N LYS A 203 -4.48 24.50 -3.35
CA LYS A 203 -3.64 23.31 -3.22
C LYS A 203 -3.45 22.68 -4.59
N ILE A 204 -2.25 22.17 -4.83
CA ILE A 204 -1.91 21.36 -5.99
C ILE A 204 -1.89 19.92 -5.53
N ILE A 205 -2.64 19.06 -6.21
CA ILE A 205 -2.60 17.61 -6.01
C ILE A 205 -1.72 17.03 -7.11
N TRP A 206 -0.65 16.33 -6.74
CA TRP A 206 0.24 15.62 -7.65
C TRP A 206 -0.06 14.13 -7.57
N ILE A 207 -0.07 13.44 -8.71
CA ILE A 207 -0.25 11.98 -8.77
C ILE A 207 0.78 11.35 -9.69
N THR A 208 1.11 10.09 -9.41
CA THR A 208 1.98 9.26 -10.24
C THR A 208 1.23 8.06 -10.79
N SER A 209 1.45 7.76 -12.07
CA SER A 209 0.83 6.63 -12.77
C SER A 209 1.82 6.00 -13.75
N PHE A 210 1.66 4.69 -13.99
CA PHE A 210 2.50 3.95 -14.94
C PHE A 210 2.33 4.51 -16.36
N ALA A 211 1.10 4.53 -16.89
CA ALA A 211 0.82 5.10 -18.20
C ALA A 211 0.71 6.63 -18.14
N GLY A 212 0.02 7.18 -17.13
CA GLY A 212 -0.26 8.61 -17.02
C GLY A 212 0.95 9.48 -16.67
N GLY A 213 2.07 8.88 -16.24
CA GLY A 213 3.25 9.59 -15.76
C GLY A 213 2.97 10.42 -14.52
N LEU A 214 3.66 11.56 -14.39
CA LEU A 214 3.39 12.56 -13.36
C LEU A 214 2.30 13.52 -13.86
N ARG A 215 1.27 13.74 -13.04
CA ARG A 215 0.23 14.73 -13.32
C ARG A 215 -0.03 15.61 -12.11
N LYS A 216 -0.59 16.78 -12.36
CA LYS A 216 -1.04 17.69 -11.31
C LYS A 216 -2.42 18.26 -11.58
N SER A 217 -3.16 18.52 -10.51
CA SER A 217 -4.44 19.25 -10.54
C SER A 217 -4.33 20.49 -9.67
N THR A 218 -4.94 21.59 -10.10
CA THR A 218 -5.00 22.87 -9.37
C THR A 218 -6.41 23.24 -8.91
N ASP A 219 -7.37 22.34 -9.14
CA ASP A 219 -8.81 22.52 -8.90
C ASP A 219 -9.41 21.34 -8.13
N TYR A 220 -8.59 20.76 -7.24
CA TYR A 220 -8.97 19.65 -6.34
C TYR A 220 -9.45 18.39 -7.08
N GLY A 221 -8.74 18.05 -8.15
CA GLY A 221 -8.89 16.79 -8.89
C GLY A 221 -9.90 16.83 -10.04
N GLN A 222 -10.53 17.97 -10.31
CA GLN A 222 -11.52 18.11 -11.40
C GLN A 222 -10.86 18.06 -12.78
N THR A 223 -9.74 18.76 -12.96
CA THR A 223 -8.92 18.70 -14.18
C THR A 223 -7.47 18.39 -13.86
N TRP A 224 -6.78 17.81 -14.84
CA TRP A 224 -5.43 17.30 -14.68
C TRP A 224 -4.53 17.74 -15.83
N HIS A 225 -3.32 18.15 -15.49
CA HIS A 225 -2.28 18.52 -16.42
C HIS A 225 -1.12 17.53 -16.33
N ARG A 226 -0.59 17.14 -17.49
CA ARG A 226 0.65 16.38 -17.58
C ARG A 226 1.82 17.21 -17.06
N VAL A 227 2.76 16.56 -16.39
CA VAL A 227 4.04 17.15 -15.99
C VAL A 227 5.14 16.41 -16.72
N LEU A 228 5.96 17.17 -17.46
CA LEU A 228 7.07 16.61 -18.22
C LEU A 228 8.23 16.25 -17.29
N LEU A 229 8.71 15.02 -17.37
CA LEU A 229 9.98 14.57 -16.78
C LEU A 229 11.02 14.41 -17.91
N PRO A 230 12.34 14.42 -17.60
CA PRO A 230 13.37 14.11 -18.60
C PRO A 230 13.15 12.71 -19.21
N PRO A 231 13.44 12.49 -20.51
CA PRO A 231 13.49 11.16 -21.10
C PRO A 231 14.65 10.34 -20.52
N ASP A 232 14.77 9.07 -20.90
CA ASP A 232 15.83 8.20 -20.39
C ASP A 232 17.24 8.70 -20.73
N VAL A 233 17.38 9.35 -21.90
CA VAL A 233 18.65 9.84 -22.43
C VAL A 233 19.08 11.22 -21.91
N LEU A 234 18.25 11.91 -21.13
CA LEU A 234 18.59 13.20 -20.54
C LEU A 234 18.57 13.14 -19.01
N ASP A 235 19.54 13.80 -18.41
CA ASP A 235 19.63 13.95 -16.95
C ASP A 235 18.85 15.16 -16.43
N SER A 236 18.52 16.13 -17.28
CA SER A 236 17.76 17.30 -16.85
C SER A 236 16.99 17.96 -17.99
N ILE A 237 15.89 18.64 -17.61
CA ILE A 237 15.13 19.54 -18.46
C ILE A 237 14.77 20.81 -17.68
N TYR A 238 14.67 21.93 -18.39
CA TYR A 238 14.23 23.21 -17.85
C TYR A 238 13.57 24.03 -18.97
N THR A 239 12.71 24.98 -18.63
CA THR A 239 11.86 25.70 -19.61
C THR A 239 12.63 26.64 -20.54
N GLY A 240 13.86 27.00 -20.21
CA GLY A 240 14.74 27.79 -21.07
C GLY A 240 15.50 26.95 -22.11
N GLY A 241 15.47 25.62 -22.01
CA GLY A 241 16.09 24.73 -22.99
C GLY A 241 15.32 24.77 -24.32
N THR A 242 16.04 24.78 -25.43
CA THR A 242 15.45 24.81 -26.78
C THR A 242 15.88 23.60 -27.59
N GLY A 243 15.04 23.15 -28.52
CA GLY A 243 15.39 22.07 -29.45
C GLY A 243 15.22 20.67 -28.87
N TYR A 244 14.39 20.51 -27.85
CA TYR A 244 14.00 19.19 -27.39
C TYR A 244 13.17 18.48 -28.48
N THR A 245 13.54 17.24 -28.80
CA THR A 245 12.90 16.44 -29.86
C THR A 245 12.34 15.10 -29.36
N PHE A 246 12.36 14.84 -28.05
CA PHE A 246 11.83 13.62 -27.46
C PHE A 246 10.31 13.71 -27.26
N GLY A 247 9.66 12.55 -27.12
CA GLY A 247 8.24 12.46 -26.78
C GLY A 247 8.01 12.08 -25.31
N LEU A 248 6.96 12.64 -24.69
CA LEU A 248 6.41 12.13 -23.44
C LEU A 248 5.67 10.80 -23.73
N ASN A 249 6.45 9.72 -23.73
CA ASN A 249 5.95 8.37 -23.99
C ASN A 249 6.48 7.37 -22.95
N PRO A 250 5.62 6.83 -22.06
CA PRO A 250 6.00 5.81 -21.08
C PRO A 250 6.30 4.43 -21.71
N ARG A 251 5.94 4.19 -22.98
CA ARG A 251 6.32 2.97 -23.69
C ARG A 251 7.82 2.97 -24.00
N ASP A 252 8.33 4.14 -24.36
CA ASP A 252 9.71 4.30 -24.85
C ASP A 252 10.68 4.75 -23.75
N ASN A 253 10.17 5.40 -22.69
CA ASN A 253 11.00 5.95 -21.62
C ASN A 253 10.53 5.45 -20.26
N LEU A 254 11.41 4.75 -19.56
CA LEU A 254 11.20 4.28 -18.19
C LEU A 254 11.04 5.44 -17.21
N ASN A 255 11.72 6.57 -17.43
CA ASN A 255 11.58 7.76 -16.58
C ASN A 255 10.22 8.45 -16.72
N HIS A 256 9.41 8.09 -17.71
CA HIS A 256 8.04 8.59 -17.84
C HIS A 256 7.01 7.69 -17.13
N ARG A 257 7.44 6.57 -16.53
CA ARG A 257 6.61 5.70 -15.69
C ARG A 257 6.84 6.10 -14.23
N ALA A 258 5.89 6.82 -13.63
CA ALA A 258 6.02 7.35 -12.28
C ALA A 258 5.28 6.46 -11.26
N PHE A 259 5.86 6.31 -10.07
CA PHE A 259 5.34 5.43 -9.03
C PHE A 259 5.29 6.04 -7.63
N SER A 260 6.14 7.03 -7.34
CA SER A 260 6.15 7.71 -6.04
C SER A 260 6.37 9.20 -6.18
N VAL A 261 5.77 10.00 -5.29
CA VAL A 261 5.93 11.45 -5.26
C VAL A 261 5.91 11.95 -3.82
N GLU A 262 6.85 12.81 -3.49
CA GLU A 262 6.97 13.39 -2.14
C GLU A 262 7.31 14.88 -2.23
N ALA A 263 6.72 15.67 -1.34
CA ALA A 263 6.90 17.11 -1.30
C ALA A 263 7.65 17.52 -0.03
N VAL A 264 8.92 17.87 -0.20
CA VAL A 264 9.74 18.41 0.89
C VAL A 264 9.17 19.74 1.40
N ASN A 265 8.69 20.55 0.48
CA ASN A 265 7.92 21.76 0.73
C ASN A 265 7.17 22.11 -0.56
N ASP A 266 6.58 23.31 -0.65
CA ASP A 266 5.76 23.66 -1.81
C ASP A 266 6.53 23.74 -3.14
N SER A 267 7.83 24.05 -3.11
CA SER A 267 8.65 24.22 -4.31
C SER A 267 9.56 23.03 -4.60
N VAL A 268 9.84 22.19 -3.61
CA VAL A 268 10.78 21.07 -3.73
C VAL A 268 10.03 19.74 -3.75
N LEU A 269 10.13 19.03 -4.88
CA LEU A 269 9.42 17.79 -5.17
C LEU A 269 10.40 16.69 -5.58
N PHE A 270 10.14 15.48 -5.11
CA PHE A 270 10.82 14.26 -5.51
C PHE A 270 9.82 13.35 -6.21
N VAL A 271 10.20 12.78 -7.35
CA VAL A 271 9.36 11.86 -8.13
C VAL A 271 10.16 10.64 -8.53
N GLY A 272 9.71 9.49 -8.07
CA GLY A 272 10.32 8.19 -8.29
C GLY A 272 9.69 7.51 -9.50
N THR A 273 10.55 7.02 -10.39
CA THR A 273 10.15 6.41 -11.67
C THR A 273 10.76 5.01 -11.80
N ALA A 274 10.57 4.38 -12.97
CA ALA A 274 11.32 3.16 -13.31
C ALA A 274 12.79 3.43 -13.71
N ASN A 275 13.22 4.70 -13.80
CA ASN A 275 14.59 5.10 -14.18
C ASN A 275 15.19 6.15 -13.23
N GLY A 276 14.87 6.05 -11.94
CA GLY A 276 15.50 6.81 -10.88
C GLY A 276 14.60 7.89 -10.27
N ILE A 277 15.27 8.87 -9.68
CA ILE A 277 14.70 9.91 -8.82
C ILE A 277 14.78 11.24 -9.55
N ASN A 278 13.64 11.88 -9.78
CA ASN A 278 13.54 13.21 -10.37
C ASN A 278 13.34 14.24 -9.27
N VAL A 279 14.14 15.30 -9.29
CA VAL A 279 14.11 16.37 -8.30
C VAL A 279 13.78 17.68 -9.00
N SER A 280 12.77 18.38 -8.48
CA SER A 280 12.45 19.76 -8.81
C SER A 280 12.62 20.63 -7.58
N THR A 281 13.13 21.84 -7.76
CA THR A 281 13.27 22.85 -6.69
C THR A 281 12.52 24.15 -7.01
N ASP A 282 11.75 24.16 -8.09
CA ASP A 282 11.09 25.32 -8.67
C ASP A 282 9.60 25.06 -8.95
N TRP A 283 8.92 24.35 -8.04
CA TRP A 283 7.48 24.08 -8.09
C TRP A 283 7.07 23.10 -9.20
N GLY A 284 7.94 22.12 -9.48
CA GLY A 284 7.69 21.09 -10.49
C GLY A 284 7.81 21.60 -11.93
N VAL A 285 8.60 22.66 -12.16
CA VAL A 285 8.79 23.27 -13.47
C VAL A 285 10.00 22.68 -14.18
N SER A 286 11.16 22.67 -13.53
CA SER A 286 12.41 22.08 -14.02
C SER A 286 12.74 20.83 -13.22
N TRP A 287 13.41 19.88 -13.86
CA TRP A 287 13.66 18.56 -13.29
C TRP A 287 15.09 18.09 -13.58
N ARG A 288 15.73 17.54 -12.55
CA ARG A 288 16.97 16.77 -12.66
C ARG A 288 16.75 15.33 -12.23
N LYS A 289 17.14 14.38 -13.06
CA LYS A 289 17.05 12.94 -12.84
C LYS A 289 18.36 12.38 -12.27
N TRP A 290 18.25 11.56 -11.24
CA TRP A 290 19.33 10.81 -10.61
C TRP A 290 19.01 9.31 -10.64
N ASN A 291 19.88 8.53 -11.25
CA ASN A 291 19.72 7.08 -11.37
C ASN A 291 21.06 6.39 -11.06
N PHE A 292 21.07 5.06 -11.01
CA PHE A 292 22.26 4.27 -10.69
C PHE A 292 23.47 4.64 -11.56
N GLN A 293 23.23 4.98 -12.82
CA GLN A 293 24.26 5.28 -13.81
C GLN A 293 24.90 6.67 -13.62
N ASN A 294 24.13 7.67 -13.19
CA ASN A 294 24.58 9.07 -13.14
C ASN A 294 24.76 9.64 -11.72
N SER A 295 24.41 8.89 -10.66
CA SER A 295 24.37 9.39 -9.28
C SER A 295 25.60 9.09 -8.43
N GLY A 296 26.61 8.41 -8.99
CA GLY A 296 27.93 8.31 -8.37
C GLY A 296 28.59 6.93 -8.41
N SER A 297 29.28 6.60 -7.33
CA SER A 297 30.31 5.55 -7.07
C SER A 297 30.00 4.48 -6.03
N GLY A 298 30.04 3.16 -6.30
CA GLY A 298 29.95 2.15 -5.23
C GLY A 298 28.68 2.31 -4.37
N VAL A 299 28.82 2.50 -3.05
CA VAL A 299 27.68 2.79 -2.14
C VAL A 299 27.26 4.28 -2.10
N ASN A 300 28.01 5.16 -2.76
CA ASN A 300 27.76 6.60 -2.87
C ASN A 300 27.03 6.91 -4.19
N ARG A 301 25.85 6.33 -4.34
CA ARG A 301 24.90 6.53 -5.45
C ARG A 301 23.50 6.11 -5.03
N VAL A 302 22.53 6.26 -5.93
CA VAL A 302 21.24 5.58 -5.88
C VAL A 302 21.45 4.08 -6.11
N SER A 303 20.83 3.22 -5.30
CA SER A 303 21.08 1.77 -5.36
C SER A 303 20.45 1.06 -6.56
N GLY A 304 19.27 1.51 -6.97
CA GLY A 304 18.46 0.90 -8.00
C GLY A 304 17.48 1.91 -8.60
N ASN A 305 17.11 1.69 -9.85
CA ASN A 305 16.38 2.67 -10.65
C ASN A 305 14.87 2.66 -10.43
N PHE A 306 14.30 1.58 -9.88
CA PHE A 306 12.87 1.54 -9.61
C PHE A 306 12.56 2.11 -8.22
N VAL A 307 12.02 3.32 -8.18
CA VAL A 307 11.82 4.07 -6.93
C VAL A 307 10.35 4.02 -6.52
N VAL A 308 10.08 3.37 -5.39
CA VAL A 308 8.70 3.01 -5.00
C VAL A 308 8.13 3.85 -3.86
N ASN A 309 8.97 4.56 -3.11
CA ASN A 309 8.52 5.39 -2.01
C ASN A 309 9.63 6.36 -1.58
N PHE A 310 9.25 7.48 -0.96
CA PHE A 310 10.15 8.42 -0.30
C PHE A 310 9.71 8.69 1.14
N HIS A 311 10.65 9.15 1.95
CA HIS A 311 10.35 9.67 3.29
C HIS A 311 11.27 10.83 3.64
N ILE A 312 10.69 11.86 4.26
CA ILE A 312 11.43 13.03 4.74
C ILE A 312 11.64 12.89 6.25
N GLN A 313 12.90 12.80 6.66
CA GLN A 313 13.28 12.81 8.07
C GLN A 313 13.83 14.18 8.45
N GLU A 314 13.10 14.87 9.31
CA GLU A 314 13.58 16.07 9.99
C GLU A 314 14.26 15.68 11.31
N TYR A 315 15.54 16.02 11.46
CA TYR A 315 16.31 15.73 12.67
C TYR A 315 17.23 16.90 13.04
N GLY A 316 16.85 17.63 14.09
CA GLY A 316 17.53 18.87 14.47
C GLY A 316 17.47 19.90 13.34
N THR A 317 18.61 20.32 12.81
CA THR A 317 18.69 21.21 11.63
C THR A 317 18.93 20.45 10.32
N LYS A 318 18.92 19.11 10.36
CA LYS A 318 19.18 18.26 9.20
C LYS A 318 17.85 17.79 8.62
N GLN A 319 17.75 17.89 7.30
CA GLN A 319 16.73 17.23 6.52
C GLN A 319 17.39 16.10 5.73
N ILE A 320 16.87 14.88 5.90
CA ILE A 320 17.33 13.70 5.19
C ILE A 320 16.18 13.21 4.32
N ILE A 321 16.44 13.03 3.04
CA ILE A 321 15.47 12.45 2.11
C ILE A 321 15.88 11.00 1.89
N TRP A 322 14.96 10.10 2.19
CA TRP A 322 15.09 8.66 1.99
C TRP A 322 14.29 8.22 0.78
N ALA A 323 14.77 7.19 0.10
CA ALA A 323 14.08 6.57 -1.03
C ALA A 323 14.17 5.04 -0.93
N ALA A 324 13.02 4.37 -1.09
CA ALA A 324 12.95 2.93 -1.28
C ALA A 324 13.27 2.63 -2.75
N THR A 325 14.49 2.16 -3.01
CA THR A 325 14.99 1.97 -4.36
C THR A 325 15.22 0.49 -4.65
N ARG A 326 14.65 0.00 -5.74
CA ARG A 326 14.68 -1.40 -6.15
C ARG A 326 15.49 -1.55 -7.43
N LYS A 327 16.12 -2.71 -7.56
CA LYS A 327 16.75 -3.13 -8.81
C LYS A 327 15.73 -3.08 -9.95
N ALA A 328 16.10 -2.45 -11.05
CA ALA A 328 15.39 -2.44 -12.32
C ALA A 328 16.18 -3.24 -13.37
N GLU A 329 16.57 -2.60 -14.49
CA GLU A 329 17.12 -3.30 -15.65
C GLU A 329 18.62 -3.61 -15.55
N ASP A 330 19.44 -2.76 -14.93
CA ASP A 330 20.88 -2.96 -14.86
C ASP A 330 21.22 -4.09 -13.87
N LEU A 331 22.10 -5.00 -14.30
CA LEU A 331 22.49 -6.16 -13.49
C LEU A 331 23.23 -5.78 -12.20
N ASN A 332 23.90 -4.63 -12.18
CA ASN A 332 24.67 -4.13 -11.04
C ASN A 332 23.85 -3.31 -10.04
N GLU A 333 22.61 -2.97 -10.37
CA GLU A 333 21.68 -2.37 -9.41
C GLU A 333 21.36 -3.36 -8.29
N VAL A 334 21.09 -2.81 -7.10
CA VAL A 334 20.63 -3.57 -5.94
C VAL A 334 19.45 -2.88 -5.29
N SER A 335 18.51 -3.68 -4.79
CA SER A 335 17.41 -3.16 -3.97
C SER A 335 17.95 -2.79 -2.58
N ALA A 336 17.71 -1.54 -2.15
CA ALA A 336 18.26 -0.98 -0.92
C ALA A 336 17.51 0.29 -0.49
N ILE A 337 17.91 0.87 0.64
CA ILE A 337 17.46 2.19 1.08
C ILE A 337 18.47 3.25 0.65
N SER A 338 18.11 4.07 -0.33
CA SER A 338 18.91 5.22 -0.78
C SER A 338 18.58 6.46 0.06
N TYR A 339 19.55 7.37 0.24
CA TYR A 339 19.35 8.60 0.98
C TYR A 339 20.26 9.73 0.52
N THR A 340 19.85 10.95 0.87
CA THR A 340 20.60 12.19 0.65
C THR A 340 20.41 13.14 1.83
N THR A 341 21.45 13.92 2.13
CA THR A 341 21.46 14.93 3.21
C THR A 341 21.65 16.35 2.69
N ASN A 342 21.67 16.52 1.37
CA ASN A 342 21.97 17.78 0.70
C ASN A 342 20.96 18.09 -0.42
N GLY A 343 19.68 17.75 -0.18
CA GLY A 343 18.58 18.06 -1.10
C GLY A 343 18.62 17.28 -2.42
N GLY A 344 19.25 16.10 -2.45
CA GLY A 344 19.32 15.26 -3.65
C GLY A 344 20.49 15.56 -4.58
N LEU A 345 21.48 16.36 -4.16
CA LEU A 345 22.68 16.64 -4.95
C LEU A 345 23.65 15.45 -4.98
N ASN A 346 23.77 14.72 -3.88
CA ASN A 346 24.53 13.46 -3.80
C ASN A 346 23.69 12.40 -3.09
N TRP A 347 23.90 11.15 -3.48
CA TRP A 347 23.18 9.99 -2.94
C TRP A 347 24.14 8.96 -2.35
N SER A 348 23.67 8.24 -1.36
CA SER A 348 24.28 7.02 -0.84
C SER A 348 23.19 5.99 -0.57
N TYR A 349 23.53 4.72 -0.40
CA TYR A 349 22.57 3.70 0.04
C TYR A 349 23.08 2.83 1.19
N THR A 350 22.13 2.23 1.90
CA THR A 350 22.35 1.28 3.00
C THR A 350 21.27 0.19 2.96
N LEU A 351 21.38 -0.83 3.82
CA LEU A 351 20.45 -1.97 3.87
C LEU A 351 20.23 -2.61 2.49
N SER A 352 21.33 -3.01 1.84
CA SER A 352 21.32 -3.62 0.50
C SER A 352 20.79 -5.05 0.51
N ASN A 353 20.36 -5.53 -0.68
CA ASN A 353 19.80 -6.86 -0.89
C ASN A 353 18.52 -7.11 -0.09
N ILE A 354 17.77 -6.04 0.15
CA ILE A 354 16.44 -6.08 0.75
C ILE A 354 15.42 -5.63 -0.29
N TYR A 355 14.15 -6.00 -0.15
CA TYR A 355 13.09 -5.47 -1.00
C TYR A 355 12.32 -4.39 -0.23
N PRO A 356 12.71 -3.10 -0.35
CA PRO A 356 12.12 -2.03 0.44
C PRO A 356 10.73 -1.65 -0.09
N ASN A 357 9.82 -1.35 0.82
CA ASN A 357 8.46 -0.90 0.52
C ASN A 357 8.26 0.56 0.91
N ASN A 358 8.73 0.95 2.10
CA ASN A 358 8.52 2.28 2.67
C ASN A 358 9.60 2.58 3.72
N ILE A 359 9.71 3.85 4.12
CA ILE A 359 10.60 4.35 5.16
C ILE A 359 9.78 5.23 6.10
N SER A 360 10.12 5.18 7.38
CA SER A 360 9.61 6.14 8.36
C SER A 360 10.73 6.50 9.33
N SER A 361 10.54 7.55 10.13
CA SER A 361 11.54 7.99 11.08
C SER A 361 10.93 8.57 12.34
N LYS A 362 11.69 8.49 13.43
CA LYS A 362 11.46 9.27 14.64
C LYS A 362 12.79 9.86 15.10
N ASP A 363 12.87 11.19 15.16
CA ASP A 363 14.09 11.92 15.54
C ASP A 363 15.30 11.43 14.71
N SER A 364 16.35 10.93 15.36
CA SER A 364 17.53 10.35 14.71
C SER A 364 17.36 8.91 14.22
N ILE A 365 16.22 8.27 14.48
CA ILE A 365 16.00 6.85 14.22
C ILE A 365 15.23 6.70 12.91
N VAL A 366 15.73 5.82 12.04
CA VAL A 366 15.09 5.45 10.79
C VAL A 366 14.58 4.02 10.88
N TYR A 367 13.39 3.80 10.31
CA TYR A 367 12.77 2.50 10.16
C TYR A 367 12.56 2.20 8.68
N ALA A 368 12.96 1.02 8.24
CA ALA A 368 12.69 0.56 6.87
C ALA A 368 11.66 -0.57 6.91
N GLN A 369 10.57 -0.38 6.18
CA GLN A 369 9.52 -1.36 5.97
C GLN A 369 9.82 -2.13 4.68
N THR A 370 9.96 -3.45 4.77
CA THR A 370 10.46 -4.29 3.66
C THR A 370 9.67 -5.61 3.59
N ASN A 371 9.88 -6.40 2.53
CA ASN A 371 9.35 -7.78 2.46
C ASN A 371 10.10 -8.77 3.36
N ASP A 372 11.27 -8.39 3.88
CA ASP A 372 12.08 -9.18 4.81
C ASP A 372 12.22 -8.46 6.15
N GLY A 373 11.11 -7.95 6.65
CA GLY A 373 10.96 -7.47 8.02
C GLY A 373 11.00 -5.96 8.17
N LEU A 374 10.78 -5.56 9.43
CA LEU A 374 10.83 -4.19 9.88
C LEU A 374 12.22 -3.92 10.47
N TRP A 375 12.97 -3.04 9.83
CA TRP A 375 14.33 -2.71 10.21
C TRP A 375 14.39 -1.38 10.94
N ARG A 376 15.32 -1.23 11.89
CA ARG A 376 15.58 0.00 12.63
C ARG A 376 17.07 0.28 12.70
N SER A 377 17.45 1.54 12.52
CA SER A 377 18.81 2.02 12.78
C SER A 377 18.82 3.47 13.24
N TYR A 378 19.92 3.88 13.85
CA TYR A 378 20.21 5.31 14.01
C TYR A 378 20.75 5.86 12.70
N PHE A 379 20.47 7.13 12.41
CA PHE A 379 21.07 7.85 11.30
C PHE A 379 22.53 8.21 11.60
N THR A 380 23.38 7.18 11.59
CA THR A 380 24.81 7.24 11.85
C THR A 380 25.52 6.25 10.94
N THR A 381 26.58 6.69 10.27
CA THR A 381 27.40 5.84 9.39
C THR A 381 28.60 5.27 10.16
N PRO A 382 28.89 3.96 10.08
CA PRO A 382 28.12 2.93 9.39
C PRO A 382 26.79 2.61 10.10
N PHE A 383 25.76 2.31 9.31
CA PHE A 383 24.45 1.95 9.84
C PHE A 383 24.48 0.58 10.52
N SER A 384 23.83 0.48 11.67
CA SER A 384 23.61 -0.78 12.38
C SER A 384 22.12 -1.09 12.35
N TRP A 385 21.70 -1.87 11.37
CA TRP A 385 20.30 -2.25 11.18
C TRP A 385 19.95 -3.49 12.01
N SER A 386 18.77 -3.48 12.63
CA SER A 386 18.26 -4.62 13.41
C SER A 386 16.78 -4.82 13.16
N LYS A 387 16.31 -6.07 13.29
CA LYS A 387 14.90 -6.47 13.25
C LYS A 387 14.40 -6.85 14.64
N PRO A 388 13.10 -6.69 14.95
CA PRO A 388 12.54 -7.29 16.15
C PRO A 388 12.63 -8.83 16.02
N PRO A 389 13.08 -9.55 17.06
CA PRO A 389 13.18 -11.01 16.99
C PRO A 389 11.79 -11.68 16.91
N LEU A 390 10.80 -11.08 17.57
CA LEU A 390 9.42 -11.50 17.57
C LEU A 390 8.51 -10.29 17.83
N ILE A 391 7.43 -10.18 17.07
CA ILE A 391 6.35 -9.23 17.33
C ILE A 391 5.20 -10.02 17.96
N TYR A 392 5.01 -9.81 19.26
CA TYR A 392 4.09 -10.58 20.09
C TYR A 392 3.28 -9.68 21.02
N ASP A 393 1.96 -9.80 20.94
CA ASP A 393 1.05 -9.11 21.86
C ASP A 393 0.86 -9.97 23.11
N GLU A 394 1.48 -9.56 24.22
CA GLU A 394 1.41 -10.27 25.50
C GLU A 394 -0.01 -10.39 26.05
N THR A 395 -0.93 -9.50 25.65
CA THR A 395 -2.31 -9.47 26.15
C THR A 395 -3.17 -10.46 25.40
N THR A 396 -3.14 -10.43 24.07
CA THR A 396 -3.96 -11.33 23.23
C THR A 396 -3.30 -12.67 22.99
N LYS A 397 -2.00 -12.79 23.31
CA LYS A 397 -1.14 -13.95 23.01
C LYS A 397 -0.99 -14.20 21.51
N ASP A 398 -1.18 -13.17 20.70
CA ASP A 398 -1.06 -13.21 19.25
C ASP A 398 0.37 -12.89 18.81
N LYS A 399 0.78 -13.49 17.69
CA LYS A 399 2.06 -13.19 17.04
C LYS A 399 1.83 -12.77 15.60
N LEU A 400 2.66 -11.86 15.12
CA LEU A 400 2.73 -11.55 13.71
C LEU A 400 3.40 -12.70 12.95
N THR A 401 2.86 -13.09 11.80
CA THR A 401 3.41 -14.20 10.98
C THR A 401 4.07 -13.74 9.70
N THR A 402 3.82 -12.50 9.26
CA THR A 402 4.41 -11.95 8.05
C THR A 402 5.75 -11.27 8.30
N ASN A 403 6.60 -11.30 7.28
CA ASN A 403 7.78 -10.44 7.18
C ASN A 403 7.53 -9.18 6.34
N SER A 404 6.34 -9.00 5.76
CA SER A 404 6.04 -7.88 4.88
C SER A 404 5.44 -6.69 5.60
N PHE A 405 6.13 -5.56 5.54
CA PHE A 405 5.74 -4.28 6.11
C PHE A 405 5.65 -3.22 5.02
N TYR A 406 4.68 -2.30 5.13
CA TYR A 406 4.36 -1.35 4.05
C TYR A 406 4.36 0.10 4.48
N THR A 407 4.27 0.40 5.78
CA THR A 407 4.22 1.78 6.27
C THR A 407 4.57 1.87 7.75
N GLY A 408 5.03 3.04 8.17
CA GLY A 408 5.23 3.38 9.57
C GLY A 408 4.92 4.85 9.83
N SER A 409 4.52 5.15 11.06
CA SER A 409 4.30 6.52 11.54
C SER A 409 4.46 6.57 13.05
N ASN A 410 4.49 7.76 13.63
CA ASN A 410 4.62 7.91 15.08
C ASN A 410 3.86 9.13 15.62
N VAL A 411 3.41 9.01 16.87
CA VAL A 411 2.88 10.12 17.68
C VAL A 411 3.69 10.15 18.98
N GLY A 412 4.60 11.12 19.09
CA GLY A 412 5.63 11.11 20.12
C GLY A 412 6.47 9.83 20.01
N ASP A 413 6.64 9.12 21.13
CA ASP A 413 7.34 7.83 21.22
C ASP A 413 6.50 6.62 20.82
N THR A 414 5.20 6.80 20.57
CA THR A 414 4.36 5.68 20.12
C THR A 414 4.55 5.49 18.62
N LEU A 415 5.04 4.31 18.24
CA LEU A 415 5.23 3.91 16.85
C LEU A 415 4.05 3.07 16.37
N TYR A 416 3.67 3.27 15.11
CA TYR A 416 2.67 2.48 14.40
C TYR A 416 3.28 1.92 13.13
N PHE A 417 2.97 0.67 12.82
CA PHE A 417 3.45 0.02 11.59
C PHE A 417 2.32 -0.76 10.92
N GLY A 418 2.24 -0.64 9.60
CA GLY A 418 1.35 -1.43 8.76
C GLY A 418 2.07 -2.61 8.15
N SER A 419 1.43 -3.79 8.22
CA SER A 419 1.94 -5.04 7.66
C SER A 419 0.91 -5.74 6.79
N ALA A 420 1.28 -6.89 6.21
CA ALA A 420 0.33 -7.78 5.53
C ALA A 420 -0.65 -8.47 6.50
N ASP A 421 -0.34 -8.48 7.79
CA ASP A 421 -1.01 -9.27 8.82
C ASP A 421 -1.30 -8.41 10.07
N GLY A 422 -1.73 -7.17 9.88
CA GLY A 422 -2.29 -6.31 10.93
C GLY A 422 -1.59 -4.96 11.10
N LEU A 423 -2.28 -4.10 11.85
CA LEU A 423 -1.75 -2.85 12.37
C LEU A 423 -1.02 -3.12 13.68
N LEU A 424 0.17 -2.56 13.81
CA LEU A 424 1.04 -2.75 14.96
C LEU A 424 1.24 -1.44 15.70
N ARG A 425 1.38 -1.53 17.02
CA ARG A 425 1.83 -0.42 17.86
C ARG A 425 2.91 -0.88 18.82
N THR A 426 3.93 -0.06 19.00
CA THR A 426 4.96 -0.22 20.03
C THR A 426 5.43 1.15 20.53
N ILE A 427 6.39 1.17 21.43
CA ILE A 427 7.00 2.39 21.98
C ILE A 427 8.49 2.39 21.62
N GLU A 428 8.97 3.49 21.07
CA GLU A 428 10.41 3.74 20.90
C GLU A 428 11.03 4.10 22.24
N THR A 429 12.01 3.33 22.69
CA THR A 429 12.64 3.48 24.01
C THR A 429 14.12 3.88 23.93
N GLY A 430 14.63 4.20 22.75
CA GLY A 430 16.05 4.42 22.47
C GLY A 430 16.84 3.11 22.26
N SER A 431 16.44 2.03 22.92
CA SER A 431 16.98 0.69 22.66
C SER A 431 16.21 -0.02 21.54
N PRO A 432 16.89 -0.75 20.63
CA PRO A 432 16.22 -1.49 19.56
C PRO A 432 15.20 -2.50 20.11
N TRP A 433 13.94 -2.36 19.70
CA TRP A 433 12.90 -3.39 19.82
C TRP A 433 12.57 -3.89 21.24
N THR A 434 12.79 -3.07 22.28
CA THR A 434 12.44 -3.41 23.67
C THR A 434 11.04 -2.97 24.08
N GLY A 435 10.36 -2.18 23.26
CA GLY A 435 8.97 -1.75 23.49
C GLY A 435 7.97 -2.90 23.40
N LYS A 436 6.92 -2.85 24.22
CA LYS A 436 5.83 -3.84 24.18
C LYS A 436 4.98 -3.67 22.93
N TRP A 437 4.69 -4.78 22.26
CA TRP A 437 3.87 -4.80 21.06
C TRP A 437 2.38 -4.93 21.39
N LYS A 438 1.58 -4.22 20.60
CA LYS A 438 0.15 -4.40 20.46
C LYS A 438 -0.14 -4.73 19.00
N ILE A 439 -0.93 -5.77 18.76
CA ILE A 439 -1.40 -6.14 17.42
C ILE A 439 -2.90 -5.86 17.35
N PHE A 440 -3.31 -5.08 16.35
CA PHE A 440 -4.70 -4.81 16.04
C PHE A 440 -5.12 -5.66 14.85
N ARG A 441 -6.18 -6.44 15.04
CA ARG A 441 -6.72 -7.37 14.05
C ARG A 441 -8.05 -6.87 13.53
N ALA A 442 -8.26 -7.03 12.24
CA ALA A 442 -9.59 -6.95 11.67
C ALA A 442 -10.46 -8.10 12.19
N ILE A 443 -11.62 -7.75 12.72
CA ILE A 443 -12.57 -8.67 13.34
C ILE A 443 -13.95 -8.33 12.81
N THR A 444 -14.62 -9.32 12.24
CA THR A 444 -16.05 -9.24 11.93
C THR A 444 -16.82 -9.39 13.24
N PRO A 445 -17.64 -8.41 13.65
CA PRO A 445 -18.40 -8.50 14.89
C PRO A 445 -19.27 -9.78 14.93
N ILE A 446 -19.35 -10.40 16.11
CA ILE A 446 -20.12 -11.63 16.31
C ILE A 446 -21.44 -11.27 16.99
N ASP A 447 -22.53 -11.54 16.28
CA ASP A 447 -23.89 -11.46 16.81
C ASP A 447 -24.29 -12.82 17.40
N LEU A 448 -24.40 -12.88 18.73
CA LEU A 448 -24.78 -14.10 19.46
C LEU A 448 -26.21 -14.55 19.19
N SER A 449 -27.06 -13.70 18.60
CA SER A 449 -28.41 -14.06 18.15
C SER A 449 -28.42 -14.74 16.77
N SER A 450 -27.31 -14.67 16.03
CA SER A 450 -27.17 -15.32 14.73
C SER A 450 -26.82 -16.81 14.84
N ASP A 451 -27.00 -17.55 13.75
CA ASP A 451 -26.58 -18.94 13.64
C ASP A 451 -25.04 -19.10 13.56
N ILE A 452 -24.32 -18.02 13.22
CA ILE A 452 -22.85 -18.03 13.06
C ILE A 452 -22.23 -17.28 14.23
N LYS A 453 -21.85 -18.02 15.28
CA LYS A 453 -21.30 -17.45 16.52
C LYS A 453 -19.78 -17.50 16.60
N THR A 454 -19.14 -18.13 15.62
CA THR A 454 -17.69 -18.32 15.55
C THR A 454 -17.26 -18.39 14.10
N TYR A 455 -16.02 -17.99 13.82
CA TYR A 455 -15.43 -18.17 12.49
C TYR A 455 -13.92 -18.33 12.61
N ALA A 456 -13.30 -18.91 11.58
CA ALA A 456 -11.85 -18.96 11.46
C ALA A 456 -11.40 -18.05 10.31
N ALA A 457 -10.34 -17.26 10.53
CA ALA A 457 -9.75 -16.44 9.49
C ALA A 457 -8.22 -16.30 9.67
N PRO A 458 -7.43 -16.37 8.58
CA PRO A 458 -7.83 -16.76 7.23
C PRO A 458 -8.33 -18.20 7.16
N ASN A 459 -9.22 -18.47 6.20
CA ASN A 459 -9.78 -19.79 5.92
C ASN A 459 -10.24 -19.83 4.44
N PRO A 460 -9.63 -20.64 3.57
CA PRO A 460 -8.51 -21.55 3.84
C PRO A 460 -7.24 -20.82 4.29
N PHE A 461 -6.32 -21.57 4.91
CA PHE A 461 -4.98 -21.07 5.22
C PHE A 461 -3.91 -22.12 4.88
N SER A 462 -2.69 -21.65 4.60
CA SER A 462 -1.49 -22.48 4.45
C SER A 462 -0.63 -22.37 5.71
N PRO A 463 -0.39 -23.47 6.45
CA PRO A 463 0.49 -23.48 7.62
C PRO A 463 1.94 -23.06 7.31
N ASP A 464 2.37 -23.19 6.06
CA ASP A 464 3.72 -22.79 5.62
C ASP A 464 3.86 -21.26 5.54
N ASP A 465 2.75 -20.55 5.30
CA ASP A 465 2.73 -19.10 5.07
C ASP A 465 2.15 -18.32 6.27
N GLU A 466 1.12 -18.86 6.92
CA GLU A 466 0.33 -18.13 7.91
C GLU A 466 -0.34 -19.03 8.94
N MET A 467 -0.98 -18.41 9.93
CA MET A 467 -1.80 -19.10 10.93
C MET A 467 -3.25 -18.70 10.77
N THR A 468 -4.16 -19.62 11.09
CA THR A 468 -5.57 -19.28 11.25
C THR A 468 -5.88 -18.86 12.68
N ARG A 469 -6.87 -17.98 12.84
CA ARG A 469 -7.38 -17.51 14.13
C ARG A 469 -8.85 -17.88 14.24
N ILE A 470 -9.21 -18.57 15.31
CA ILE A 470 -10.59 -18.92 15.63
C ILE A 470 -11.16 -17.80 16.48
N PHE A 471 -12.08 -17.02 15.91
CA PHE A 471 -12.78 -15.91 16.54
C PHE A 471 -14.08 -16.38 17.18
N TYR A 472 -14.34 -15.90 18.39
CA TYR A 472 -15.52 -16.24 19.17
C TYR A 472 -15.83 -15.13 20.17
N LYS A 473 -17.06 -15.15 20.67
CA LYS A 473 -17.55 -14.20 21.68
C LYS A 473 -18.16 -14.96 22.83
N THR A 474 -17.79 -14.61 24.05
CA THR A 474 -18.26 -15.34 25.25
C THR A 474 -19.64 -14.87 25.70
N GLY A 475 -20.00 -13.61 25.44
CA GLY A 475 -21.19 -12.96 26.00
C GLY A 475 -21.15 -12.82 27.53
N LYS A 476 -20.03 -13.15 28.18
CA LYS A 476 -19.89 -13.25 29.64
C LYS A 476 -18.65 -12.47 30.09
N ASN A 477 -18.74 -11.77 31.23
CA ASN A 477 -17.61 -11.06 31.81
C ASN A 477 -16.48 -12.00 32.30
N LEU A 478 -16.81 -13.26 32.57
CA LEU A 478 -15.89 -14.31 32.98
C LEU A 478 -16.39 -15.64 32.41
N ALA A 479 -15.54 -16.36 31.68
CA ALA A 479 -15.84 -17.70 31.16
C ALA A 479 -14.58 -18.57 31.06
N LYS A 480 -14.74 -19.89 31.21
CA LYS A 480 -13.69 -20.89 30.94
C LYS A 480 -13.87 -21.46 29.54
N ILE A 481 -12.81 -21.39 28.74
CA ILE A 481 -12.85 -21.77 27.34
C ILE A 481 -11.95 -22.96 27.07
N THR A 482 -12.49 -23.96 26.37
CA THR A 482 -11.71 -25.06 25.78
C THR A 482 -11.90 -25.06 24.27
N ILE A 483 -10.80 -25.09 23.51
CA ILE A 483 -10.83 -25.17 22.05
C ILE A 483 -10.01 -26.36 21.59
N LYS A 484 -10.64 -27.23 20.81
CA LYS A 484 -10.03 -28.44 20.25
C LYS A 484 -10.21 -28.49 18.73
N ILE A 485 -9.21 -28.99 18.04
CA ILE A 485 -9.20 -29.27 16.61
C ILE A 485 -9.40 -30.76 16.39
N PHE A 486 -10.17 -31.11 15.38
CA PHE A 486 -10.49 -32.47 14.95
C PHE A 486 -10.26 -32.62 13.45
N ASP A 487 -9.90 -33.83 13.02
CA ASP A 487 -9.85 -34.19 11.60
C ASP A 487 -11.27 -34.46 11.04
N PHE A 488 -11.35 -34.84 9.77
CA PHE A 488 -12.64 -35.16 9.13
C PHE A 488 -13.37 -36.36 9.78
N GLY A 489 -12.63 -37.28 10.40
CA GLY A 489 -13.17 -38.43 11.13
C GLY A 489 -13.57 -38.12 12.57
N MET A 490 -13.50 -36.84 12.99
CA MET A 490 -13.74 -36.38 14.36
C MET A 490 -12.73 -36.91 15.38
N ASN A 491 -11.53 -37.33 14.93
CA ASN A 491 -10.45 -37.67 15.84
C ASN A 491 -9.78 -36.38 16.36
N PRO A 492 -9.45 -36.29 17.66
CA PRO A 492 -8.73 -35.14 18.20
C PRO A 492 -7.36 -34.97 17.54
N VAL A 493 -7.10 -33.77 17.00
CA VAL A 493 -5.83 -33.39 16.38
C VAL A 493 -4.99 -32.56 17.35
N ARG A 494 -5.62 -31.57 18.00
CA ARG A 494 -4.95 -30.67 18.94
C ARG A 494 -5.92 -30.08 19.95
N THR A 495 -5.44 -29.87 21.18
CA THR A 495 -6.10 -28.96 22.12
C THR A 495 -5.37 -27.63 22.11
N LEU A 496 -6.00 -26.57 21.63
CA LEU A 496 -5.38 -25.24 21.55
C LEU A 496 -5.33 -24.56 22.91
N ILE A 497 -6.45 -24.63 23.64
CA ILE A 497 -6.60 -24.15 25.00
C ILE A 497 -7.53 -25.08 25.76
N GLN A 498 -7.30 -25.25 27.06
CA GLN A 498 -8.11 -26.09 27.94
C GLN A 498 -8.44 -25.30 29.22
N ASN A 499 -9.73 -25.12 29.51
CA ASN A 499 -10.22 -24.38 30.68
C ASN A 499 -9.58 -23.00 30.88
N ALA A 500 -9.23 -22.32 29.78
CA ALA A 500 -8.57 -21.02 29.83
C ALA A 500 -9.58 -19.94 30.24
N THR A 501 -9.25 -19.19 31.29
CA THR A 501 -10.10 -18.09 31.77
C THR A 501 -10.04 -16.91 30.82
N ARG A 502 -11.21 -16.41 30.39
CA ARG A 502 -11.38 -15.16 29.63
C ARG A 502 -12.24 -14.20 30.43
N ILE A 503 -11.81 -12.93 30.46
CA ILE A 503 -12.40 -11.87 31.30
C ILE A 503 -13.01 -10.73 30.47
N THR A 504 -13.65 -11.07 29.35
CA THR A 504 -14.29 -10.09 28.47
C THR A 504 -15.51 -10.71 27.80
N PRO A 505 -16.62 -9.95 27.68
CA PRO A 505 -17.79 -10.37 26.90
C PRO A 505 -17.61 -10.17 25.39
N ASP A 506 -16.54 -9.48 24.98
CA ASP A 506 -16.28 -9.08 23.59
C ASP A 506 -15.63 -10.19 22.75
N GLU A 507 -15.47 -9.92 21.45
CA GLU A 507 -14.78 -10.79 20.51
C GLU A 507 -13.32 -11.00 20.91
N ILE A 508 -12.93 -12.27 20.95
CA ILE A 508 -11.57 -12.75 21.20
C ILE A 508 -11.22 -13.86 20.21
N TYR A 509 -9.95 -14.25 20.17
CA TYR A 509 -9.51 -15.30 19.26
C TYR A 509 -8.43 -16.19 19.86
N THR A 510 -8.21 -17.33 19.22
CA THR A 510 -7.15 -18.28 19.55
C THR A 510 -6.56 -18.83 18.25
N SER A 511 -5.24 -18.76 18.14
CA SER A 511 -4.53 -19.11 16.90
C SER A 511 -4.23 -20.60 16.80
N TRP A 512 -4.23 -21.12 15.58
CA TRP A 512 -3.73 -22.45 15.25
C TRP A 512 -2.73 -22.35 14.08
N ASP A 513 -1.58 -22.97 14.25
CA ASP A 513 -0.45 -22.98 13.31
C ASP A 513 -0.46 -24.20 12.37
N GLY A 514 -1.59 -24.92 12.30
CA GLY A 514 -1.69 -26.11 11.45
C GLY A 514 -0.92 -27.33 11.97
N LYS A 515 -0.49 -27.36 13.24
CA LYS A 515 0.20 -28.52 13.83
C LYS A 515 -0.67 -29.32 14.78
N ASN A 516 -0.44 -30.62 14.88
CA ASN A 516 -1.05 -31.52 15.88
C ASN A 516 -0.36 -31.39 17.27
N ASN A 517 -0.76 -32.21 18.25
CA ASN A 517 -0.16 -32.19 19.59
C ASN A 517 1.33 -32.59 19.64
N ASP A 518 1.80 -33.38 18.66
CA ASP A 518 3.21 -33.79 18.56
C ASP A 518 4.08 -32.74 17.85
N GLY A 519 3.47 -31.63 17.41
CA GLY A 519 4.15 -30.54 16.69
C GLY A 519 4.32 -30.79 15.19
N TYR A 520 3.77 -31.88 14.65
CA TYR A 520 3.78 -32.17 13.21
C TYR A 520 2.70 -31.37 12.49
N GLN A 521 3.07 -30.80 11.36
CA GLN A 521 2.14 -30.14 10.45
C GLN A 521 1.10 -31.16 9.94
N VAL A 522 -0.16 -30.74 9.90
CA VAL A 522 -1.25 -31.58 9.43
C VAL A 522 -1.32 -31.59 7.89
N ALA A 523 -1.98 -32.59 7.31
CA ALA A 523 -2.15 -32.69 5.87
C ALA A 523 -3.18 -31.68 5.32
N ASN A 524 -3.17 -31.46 4.01
CA ASN A 524 -4.21 -30.71 3.33
C ASN A 524 -5.58 -31.38 3.55
N GLY A 525 -6.60 -30.59 3.87
CA GLY A 525 -7.93 -31.12 4.12
C GLY A 525 -8.80 -30.24 5.01
N VAL A 526 -10.00 -30.74 5.29
CA VAL A 526 -10.97 -30.08 6.17
C VAL A 526 -10.77 -30.56 7.60
N TYR A 527 -10.63 -29.59 8.51
CA TYR A 527 -10.58 -29.77 9.94
C TYR A 527 -11.77 -29.07 10.59
N PHE A 528 -12.11 -29.51 11.80
CA PHE A 528 -13.16 -28.92 12.61
C PHE A 528 -12.58 -28.36 13.89
N TYR A 529 -13.05 -27.19 14.32
CA TYR A 529 -12.79 -26.72 15.68
C TYR A 529 -14.08 -26.80 16.51
N ARG A 530 -13.92 -27.11 17.79
CA ARG A 530 -14.97 -27.05 18.81
C ARG A 530 -14.60 -26.03 19.87
N ILE A 531 -15.53 -25.15 20.23
CA ILE A 531 -15.39 -24.19 21.32
C ILE A 531 -16.40 -24.54 22.41
N GLU A 532 -15.88 -24.82 23.60
CA GLU A 532 -16.67 -25.02 24.82
C GLU A 532 -16.53 -23.76 25.67
N ILE A 533 -17.65 -23.14 26.03
CA ILE A 533 -17.72 -21.94 26.88
C ILE A 533 -18.48 -22.32 28.15
N ASP A 534 -17.77 -22.50 29.26
CA ASP A 534 -18.30 -23.07 30.50
C ASP A 534 -19.07 -24.39 30.24
N ASN A 535 -20.38 -24.41 30.54
CA ASN A 535 -21.29 -25.52 30.35
C ASN A 535 -22.31 -25.26 29.22
N ASP A 536 -22.09 -24.23 28.40
CA ASP A 536 -22.98 -23.91 27.28
C ASP A 536 -22.86 -24.98 26.18
N LYS A 537 -23.82 -25.00 25.26
CA LYS A 537 -23.75 -25.87 24.08
C LYS A 537 -22.47 -25.55 23.28
N PRO A 538 -21.64 -26.54 22.92
CA PRO A 538 -20.43 -26.29 22.17
C PRO A 538 -20.73 -25.73 20.77
N GLU A 539 -19.96 -24.72 20.37
CA GLU A 539 -20.00 -24.15 19.03
C GLU A 539 -18.92 -24.80 18.15
N TRP A 540 -19.22 -24.96 16.87
CA TRP A 540 -18.35 -25.65 15.92
C TRP A 540 -18.13 -24.82 14.67
N GLY A 541 -16.96 -24.98 14.07
CA GLY A 541 -16.72 -24.48 12.72
C GLY A 541 -15.68 -25.29 11.98
N LYS A 542 -15.47 -24.90 10.71
CA LYS A 542 -14.58 -25.60 9.77
C LYS A 542 -13.36 -24.75 9.48
N ILE A 543 -12.24 -25.42 9.23
CA ILE A 543 -10.99 -24.84 8.75
C ILE A 543 -10.51 -25.70 7.58
N LEU A 544 -10.18 -25.07 6.46
CA LEU A 544 -9.58 -25.72 5.31
C LEU A 544 -8.08 -25.43 5.30
N VAL A 545 -7.27 -26.48 5.35
CA VAL A 545 -5.81 -26.43 5.25
C VAL A 545 -5.42 -26.69 3.80
N LEU A 546 -4.73 -25.74 3.17
CA LEU A 546 -4.22 -25.84 1.79
C LEU A 546 -2.76 -25.37 1.74
N GLN A 547 -1.87 -26.30 1.43
CA GLN A 547 -0.44 -26.09 1.21
C GLN A 547 -0.15 -26.05 -0.29
#